data_AF-A0A382G309-F1
#
_entry.id   AF-A0A382G309-F1
#
_cell.length_a   1.000
_cell.length_b   1.000
_cell.length_c   1.000
_cell.angle_alpha   90.00
_cell.angle_beta   90.00
_cell.angle_gamma   90.00
#
_symmetry.space_group_name_H-M   'P 1'
#
loop_
_entity.id
_entity.type
_entity.pdbx_description
1 polymer ?
#
loop_
_entity_poly.entity_id
_entity_poly.type
_entity_poly.pdbx_seq_one_letter_code
_entity_poly.pdbx_strand_id
1 'polypeptide(L)'
;MQSLGGRTLDWLDDAVVMVDQTRLPESFHVIRISTVPDLVAAIRRLSVRGAPAIGVAGSFGVALAARNCGVGNSAFYDAVQMIRTARPTAVNLAKMV
;
A
#
# COMPACT_ATOMS: atom_id res chain seq x y z
N MET A 1 8.51 -17.24 -8.88
CA MET A 1 7.44 -16.49 -8.19
C MET A 1 7.99 -16.13 -6.80
N GLN A 2 8.28 -14.86 -6.52
CA GLN A 2 8.81 -14.46 -5.21
C GLN A 2 7.75 -14.83 -4.14
N SER A 3 8.12 -15.74 -3.24
CA SER A 3 7.26 -16.16 -2.13
C SER A 3 7.29 -15.07 -1.06
N LEU A 4 6.12 -14.60 -0.62
CA LEU A 4 6.01 -13.66 0.50
C LEU A 4 6.41 -14.29 1.85
N GLY A 5 6.80 -15.57 1.89
CA GLY A 5 7.27 -16.22 3.13
C GLY A 5 6.23 -16.17 4.26
N GLY A 6 4.93 -16.25 3.92
CA GLY A 6 3.82 -16.13 4.87
C GLY A 6 3.41 -14.68 5.22
N ARG A 7 4.11 -13.66 4.71
CA ARG A 7 3.75 -12.25 4.93
C ARG A 7 2.55 -11.83 4.08
N THR A 8 1.75 -10.91 4.60
CA THR A 8 0.61 -10.34 3.88
C THR A 8 1.05 -9.29 2.84
N LEU A 9 2.07 -8.50 3.17
CA LEU A 9 2.71 -7.52 2.31
C LEU A 9 4.20 -7.40 2.65
N ASP A 10 5.00 -6.99 1.67
CA ASP A 10 6.45 -6.83 1.75
C ASP A 10 6.94 -5.72 0.81
N TRP A 11 8.18 -5.29 0.99
CA TRP A 11 8.87 -4.38 0.09
C TRP A 11 9.96 -5.12 -0.68
N LEU A 12 9.77 -5.30 -1.99
CA LEU A 12 10.69 -6.07 -2.83
C LEU A 12 11.00 -5.30 -4.09
N ASP A 13 12.29 -5.22 -4.43
CA ASP A 13 12.78 -4.57 -5.65
C ASP A 13 12.10 -3.22 -5.87
N ASP A 14 12.07 -2.37 -4.85
CA ASP A 14 11.50 -1.02 -4.96
C ASP A 14 9.98 -0.91 -5.15
N ALA A 15 9.23 -1.96 -4.85
CA ALA A 15 7.77 -1.96 -4.93
C ALA A 15 7.12 -2.63 -3.72
N VAL A 16 5.86 -2.28 -3.47
CA VAL A 16 5.02 -2.98 -2.50
C VAL A 16 4.50 -4.25 -3.16
N VAL A 17 4.78 -5.40 -2.56
CA VAL A 17 4.30 -6.70 -3.01
C VAL A 17 3.34 -7.24 -1.95
N MET A 18 2.11 -7.58 -2.34
CA MET A 18 1.09 -8.02 -1.37
C MET A 18 0.16 -9.07 -1.95
N VAL A 19 -0.44 -9.88 -1.07
CA VAL A 19 -1.53 -10.78 -1.45
C VAL A 19 -2.77 -9.96 -1.77
N ASP A 20 -3.41 -10.23 -2.90
CA ASP A 20 -4.73 -9.66 -3.22
C ASP A 20 -5.82 -10.41 -2.46
N GLN A 21 -6.17 -9.89 -1.28
CA GLN A 21 -7.13 -10.52 -0.38
C GLN A 21 -8.57 -10.55 -0.93
N THR A 22 -8.86 -9.88 -2.04
CA THR A 22 -10.18 -9.94 -2.72
C THR A 22 -10.40 -11.25 -3.47
N ARG A 23 -9.31 -11.99 -3.76
CA ARG A 23 -9.37 -13.24 -4.52
C ARG A 23 -9.31 -14.49 -3.65
N LEU A 24 -9.22 -14.30 -2.33
CA LEU A 24 -9.22 -15.40 -1.36
C LEU A 24 -10.66 -15.74 -0.95
N PRO A 25 -10.97 -17.04 -0.73
CA PRO A 25 -10.06 -18.19 -0.75
C PRO A 25 -9.83 -18.84 -2.13
N GLU A 26 -10.48 -18.35 -3.19
CA GLU A 26 -10.51 -19.01 -4.50
C GLU A 26 -9.15 -19.10 -5.18
N SER A 27 -8.30 -18.08 -5.01
CA SER A 27 -6.96 -18.06 -5.59
C SER A 27 -5.99 -17.21 -4.79
N PHE A 28 -4.75 -17.69 -4.66
CA PHE A 28 -3.66 -16.93 -4.09
C PHE A 28 -2.95 -16.12 -5.18
N HIS A 29 -3.26 -14.83 -5.26
CA HIS A 29 -2.63 -13.92 -6.22
C HIS A 29 -1.80 -12.86 -5.50
N VAL A 30 -0.59 -12.63 -5.99
CA VAL A 30 0.31 -11.59 -5.47
C VAL A 30 0.35 -10.46 -6.48
N ILE A 31 0.07 -9.25 -6.01
CA ILE A 31 0.16 -8.02 -6.80
C ILE A 31 1.41 -7.24 -6.41
N ARG A 32 1.99 -6.56 -7.41
CA ARG A 32 3.16 -5.70 -7.26
C ARG A 32 2.77 -4.28 -7.61
N ILE A 33 3.06 -3.34 -6.72
CA ILE A 33 2.59 -1.96 -6.77
C ILE A 33 3.79 -1.03 -6.70
N SER A 34 4.04 -0.30 -7.79
CA SER A 34 5.19 0.59 -7.93
C SER A 34 4.81 2.08 -7.89
N THR A 35 3.52 2.40 -7.89
CA THR A 35 3.00 3.78 -7.89
C THR A 35 2.02 4.03 -6.75
N VAL A 36 2.01 5.27 -6.24
CA VAL A 36 1.06 5.69 -5.20
C VAL A 36 -0.41 5.57 -5.64
N PRO A 37 -0.80 5.97 -6.87
CA PRO A 37 -2.18 5.76 -7.34
C PRO A 37 -2.62 4.29 -7.32
N ASP A 38 -1.75 3.36 -7.72
CA ASP A 38 -2.05 1.94 -7.70
C ASP A 38 -2.22 1.41 -6.28
N LEU A 39 -1.41 1.89 -5.33
CA LEU A 39 -1.54 1.55 -3.92
C LEU A 39 -2.88 2.04 -3.34
N VAL A 40 -3.24 3.29 -3.62
CA VAL A 40 -4.52 3.86 -3.20
C VAL A 40 -5.68 3.07 -3.77
N ALA A 41 -5.61 2.67 -5.05
CA ALA A 41 -6.61 1.82 -5.68
C ALA A 41 -6.71 0.44 -4.99
N ALA A 42 -5.57 -0.18 -4.66
CA ALA A 42 -5.53 -1.46 -3.95
C ALA A 42 -6.13 -1.38 -2.53
N ILE A 43 -5.84 -0.31 -1.78
CA ILE A 43 -6.42 -0.06 -0.46
C ILE A 43 -7.93 0.13 -0.56
N ARG A 44 -8.40 0.94 -1.52
CA ARG A 44 -9.84 1.24 -1.73
C ARG A 44 -10.65 0.00 -2.11
N ARG A 45 -10.12 -0.84 -3.00
CA ARG A 45 -10.79 -2.09 -3.43
C ARG A 45 -10.62 -3.26 -2.45
N LEU A 46 -9.98 -3.02 -1.30
CA LEU A 46 -9.75 -4.01 -0.25
C LEU A 46 -8.81 -5.17 -0.63
N SER A 47 -7.90 -4.96 -1.58
CA SER A 47 -6.80 -5.93 -1.84
C SER A 47 -5.92 -6.10 -0.61
N VAL A 48 -5.79 -5.07 0.22
CA VAL A 48 -5.25 -5.15 1.58
C VAL A 48 -6.30 -4.63 2.57
N ARG A 49 -6.57 -5.41 3.61
CA ARG A 49 -7.53 -5.08 4.67
C ARG A 49 -7.06 -5.58 6.04
N GLY A 50 -7.75 -5.12 7.08
CA GLY A 50 -7.31 -5.24 8.48
C GLY A 50 -6.57 -3.98 8.91
N ALA A 51 -6.93 -3.44 10.08
CA ALA A 51 -6.42 -2.14 10.52
C ALA A 51 -4.88 -2.09 10.64
N PRO A 52 -4.18 -3.12 11.13
CA PRO A 52 -2.72 -3.14 11.13
C PRO A 52 -2.12 -3.20 9.72
N ALA A 53 -2.62 -4.09 8.86
CA ALA A 53 -2.07 -4.31 7.51
C ALA A 53 -2.25 -3.08 6.60
N ILE A 54 -3.40 -2.39 6.69
CA ILE A 54 -3.61 -1.13 5.97
C ILE A 54 -2.63 -0.05 6.45
N GLY A 55 -2.34 0.01 7.75
CA GLY A 55 -1.37 0.94 8.30
C GLY A 55 0.03 0.72 7.69
N VAL A 56 0.51 -0.53 7.69
CA VAL A 56 1.79 -0.90 7.06
C VAL A 56 1.79 -0.62 5.56
N ALA A 57 0.69 -0.91 4.85
CA ALA A 57 0.56 -0.59 3.44
C ALA A 57 0.68 0.93 3.20
N GLY A 58 0.08 1.75 4.08
CA GLY A 58 0.22 3.20 4.07
C GLY A 58 1.67 3.65 4.24
N SER A 59 2.40 3.11 5.21
CA SER A 59 3.80 3.45 5.45
C SER A 59 4.70 3.08 4.27
N PHE A 60 4.50 1.91 3.64
CA PHE A 60 5.18 1.59 2.38
C PHE A 60 4.76 2.54 1.24
N GLY A 61 3.52 3.02 1.25
CA GLY A 61 3.07 4.08 0.36
C GLY A 61 3.86 5.39 0.50
N VAL A 62 4.22 5.79 1.73
CA VAL A 62 5.08 6.96 1.96
C VAL A 62 6.48 6.74 1.38
N ALA A 63 7.04 5.53 1.54
CA ALA A 63 8.30 5.17 0.90
C ALA A 63 8.19 5.20 -0.64
N LEU A 64 7.08 4.71 -1.19
CA LEU A 64 6.78 4.75 -2.61
C LEU A 64 6.66 6.20 -3.13
N ALA A 65 5.98 7.08 -2.37
CA ALA A 65 5.86 8.50 -2.68
C ALA A 65 7.24 9.19 -2.71
N ALA A 66 8.08 8.91 -1.71
CA ALA A 66 9.45 9.43 -1.66
C ALA A 66 10.25 9.01 -2.91
N ARG A 67 10.08 7.78 -3.39
CA ARG A 67 10.73 7.29 -4.61
C ARG A 67 10.12 7.83 -5.90
N ASN A 68 8.80 7.94 -5.98
CA ASN A 68 8.10 8.40 -7.19
C ASN A 68 8.29 9.92 -7.42
N CYS A 69 8.34 10.71 -6.35
CA CYS A 69 8.29 12.17 -6.43
C CYS A 69 9.55 12.88 -5.91
N GLY A 70 10.38 12.22 -5.10
CA GLY A 70 11.43 12.87 -4.30
C GLY A 70 10.88 13.54 -3.04
N VAL A 71 11.61 13.50 -1.93
CA VAL A 71 11.12 13.95 -0.62
C VAL A 71 11.06 15.48 -0.52
N GLY A 72 10.00 16.01 0.10
CA GLY A 72 9.93 17.41 0.55
C GLY A 72 9.35 18.41 -0.45
N ASN A 73 8.97 17.97 -1.67
CA ASN A 73 8.25 18.80 -2.62
C ASN A 73 6.72 18.63 -2.51
N SER A 74 5.96 19.50 -3.20
CA SER A 74 4.50 19.46 -3.20
C SER A 74 3.96 18.11 -3.67
N ALA A 75 4.52 17.54 -4.74
CA ALA A 75 4.10 16.25 -5.28
C ALA A 75 4.22 15.11 -4.25
N PHE A 76 5.27 15.11 -3.43
CA PHE A 76 5.42 14.16 -2.33
C PHE A 76 4.33 14.33 -1.27
N TYR A 77 4.08 15.55 -0.82
CA TYR A 77 3.04 15.80 0.17
C TYR A 77 1.64 15.46 -0.35
N ASP A 78 1.34 15.78 -1.61
CA ASP A 78 0.08 15.42 -2.27
C ASP A 78 -0.10 13.89 -2.34
N ALA A 79 0.97 13.16 -2.67
CA ALA A 79 0.97 11.71 -2.68
C ALA A 79 0.73 11.11 -1.28
N VAL A 80 1.40 11.63 -0.24
CA VAL A 80 1.17 11.24 1.16
C VAL A 80 -0.28 11.50 1.58
N GLN A 81 -0.84 12.67 1.21
CA GLN A 81 -2.24 12.98 1.48
C GLN A 81 -3.22 12.02 0.77
N MET A 82 -2.92 11.64 -0.47
CA MET A 82 -3.72 10.69 -1.23
C MET A 82 -3.77 9.31 -0.55
N ILE A 83 -2.63 8.86 0.01
CA ILE A 83 -2.55 7.62 0.79
C ILE A 83 -3.34 7.75 2.09
N ARG A 84 -3.09 8.83 2.85
CA ARG A 84 -3.71 9.07 4.16
C ARG A 84 -5.24 9.05 4.11
N THR A 85 -5.79 9.55 3.01
CA THR A 85 -7.24 9.70 2.79
C THR A 85 -7.86 8.57 1.97
N ALA A 86 -7.08 7.54 1.59
CA ALA A 86 -7.57 6.48 0.71
C ALA A 86 -8.83 5.78 1.27
N ARG A 87 -8.92 5.64 2.60
CA ARG A 87 -10.10 5.14 3.33
C ARG A 87 -10.31 5.92 4.63
N PRO A 88 -11.22 6.91 4.68
CA PRO A 88 -11.38 7.82 5.82
C PRO A 88 -11.67 7.15 7.18
N THR A 89 -12.32 5.99 7.18
CA THR A 89 -12.63 5.24 8.41
C THR A 89 -11.45 4.40 8.92
N ALA A 90 -10.38 4.23 8.13
CA ALA A 90 -9.20 3.49 8.52
C ALA A 90 -8.26 4.39 9.34
N VAL A 91 -8.59 4.61 10.61
CA VAL A 91 -7.81 5.47 11.52
C VAL A 91 -6.32 5.09 11.56
N ASN A 92 -5.99 3.79 11.47
CA ASN A 92 -4.60 3.33 11.44
C ASN A 92 -3.84 3.78 10.20
N LEU A 93 -4.52 3.93 9.05
CA LEU A 93 -3.91 4.49 7.84
C LEU A 93 -3.46 5.93 8.11
N ALA A 94 -4.37 6.74 8.67
CA ALA A 94 -4.09 8.13 8.96
C ALA A 94 -3.02 8.34 10.04
N LYS A 95 -2.88 7.39 10.98
CA LYS A 95 -1.88 7.46 12.05
C LYS A 95 -0.47 7.05 11.62
N MET A 96 -0.34 6.25 10.55
CA MET A 96 0.93 5.64 10.13
C MET A 96 1.50 6.23 8.83
N VAL A 97 0.80 7.21 8.25
CA VAL A 97 1.14 7.95 7.02
C VAL A 97 1.43 9.39 7.39
#